data_AF-A0A2Z6T8T3-F1
#
_entry.id   AF-A0A2Z6T8T3-F1
#
_cell.length_a   1.000
_cell.length_b   1.000
_cell.length_c   1.000
_cell.angle_alpha   90.00
_cell.angle_beta   90.00
_cell.angle_gamma   90.00
#
_symmetry.space_group_name_H-M   'P 1'
#
loop_
_entity.id
_entity.type
_entity.pdbx_description
1 polymer ?
#
loop_
_entity_poly.entity_id
_entity_poly.type
_entity_poly.pdbx_seq_one_letter_code
_entity_poly.pdbx_strand_id
1 'polypeptide(L)'
;MTEKKRKIPKRIAQTVLNSLKGGVVPRIGLPYITVGRKAEIEALLHDVDIISEGGASFRFVVGRYGSGKSFLLQAIRNYVMDKNFVVIDGDLSPERRLQGTKGQGLATYRELIQNLATKTRPEGGALPLILDRWINSIQAEVAQETGFSQENGKFTEAVDKKIYEVIGNLNELVHGFDFAKLLKMYYEAYVSGDNETRAKVIKWFRGEYSRKTEAKNELGVNIIISDDDWYEYIKLFAMFFRQAGYAGLMVMVDELVNIYKIPNSISRQYNYEKMLTMYNDALQGKAKYLGIIMGATPQAIEDRRRGVYSYEALRSRLANGKFSKEGATDMYAPVINLEPLNAEEMLVLTEKLAQMHATLYDYESTITDEDLATFIKIEYGRVGADTNITPREVIRDFIELLDITLQHPDQKIGDLLNSDEFSYTKSEAVSDEKGDDYTEFTI
;
A
#
# COMPACT_ATOMS: atom_id res chain seq x y z
N MET A 1 -11.66 -26.43 9.64
CA MET A 1 -10.27 -26.80 9.99
C MET A 1 -9.90 -25.99 11.22
N THR A 2 -9.63 -26.65 12.34
CA THR A 2 -9.26 -26.03 13.61
C THR A 2 -7.92 -25.29 13.45
N GLU A 3 -7.95 -23.97 13.37
CA GLU A 3 -6.74 -23.13 13.42
C GLU A 3 -6.04 -23.38 14.76
N LYS A 4 -4.86 -23.98 14.74
CA LYS A 4 -3.94 -23.96 15.88
C LYS A 4 -3.72 -22.49 16.25
N LYS A 5 -4.20 -22.04 17.42
CA LYS A 5 -3.91 -20.72 18.00
C LYS A 5 -2.39 -20.51 18.01
N ARG A 6 -1.86 -19.85 16.98
CA ARG A 6 -0.44 -19.48 16.91
C ARG A 6 -0.21 -18.45 18.02
N LYS A 7 0.58 -18.82 19.02
CA LYS A 7 0.93 -17.92 20.13
C LYS A 7 1.64 -16.68 19.55
N ILE A 8 1.04 -15.51 19.73
CA ILE A 8 1.55 -14.25 19.18
C ILE A 8 2.85 -13.89 19.93
N PRO A 9 3.97 -13.63 19.24
CA PRO A 9 5.18 -13.13 19.90
C PRO A 9 4.93 -11.79 20.58
N LYS A 10 5.38 -11.60 21.84
CA LYS A 10 5.17 -10.37 22.62
C LYS A 10 5.59 -9.10 21.86
N ARG A 11 6.70 -9.14 21.12
CA ARG A 11 7.14 -8.03 20.26
C ARG A 11 6.09 -7.63 19.21
N ILE A 12 5.44 -8.60 18.57
CA ILE A 12 4.40 -8.35 17.56
C ILE A 12 3.14 -7.81 18.23
N ALA A 13 2.74 -8.39 19.36
CA ALA A 13 1.60 -7.92 20.15
C ALA A 13 1.78 -6.45 20.57
N GLN A 14 2.95 -6.08 21.08
CA GLN A 14 3.28 -4.70 21.44
C GLN A 14 3.16 -3.74 20.26
N THR A 15 3.72 -4.09 19.10
CA THR A 15 3.66 -3.24 17.90
C THR A 15 2.21 -3.05 17.45
N VAL A 16 1.42 -4.12 17.41
CA VAL A 16 0.01 -4.06 17.01
C VAL A 16 -0.80 -3.17 17.95
N LEU A 17 -0.74 -3.42 19.26
CA LEU A 17 -1.51 -2.67 20.25
C LEU A 17 -1.12 -1.19 20.28
N ASN A 18 0.18 -0.87 20.21
CA ASN A 18 0.64 0.53 20.18
C ASN A 18 0.18 1.27 18.92
N SER A 19 0.24 0.62 17.74
CA SER A 19 -0.25 1.22 16.50
C SER A 19 -1.75 1.50 16.56
N LEU A 20 -2.54 0.52 17.00
CA LEU A 20 -3.99 0.65 17.10
C LEU A 20 -4.40 1.71 18.12
N LYS A 21 -3.72 1.76 19.28
CA LYS A 21 -3.91 2.81 20.29
C LYS A 21 -3.61 4.21 19.75
N GLY A 22 -2.59 4.34 18.88
CA GLY A 22 -2.26 5.57 18.17
C GLY A 22 -3.17 5.88 16.97
N GLY A 23 -4.19 5.07 16.69
CA GLY A 23 -5.10 5.25 15.55
C GLY A 23 -4.48 4.93 14.18
N VAL A 24 -3.35 4.22 14.14
CA VAL A 24 -2.63 3.85 12.92
C VAL A 24 -2.65 2.35 12.69
N VAL A 25 -2.57 1.94 11.43
CA VAL A 25 -2.52 0.52 11.06
C VAL A 25 -1.08 0.01 11.22
N PRO A 26 -0.84 -1.09 11.97
CA PRO A 26 0.51 -1.64 12.13
C PRO A 26 1.04 -2.23 10.82
N ARG A 27 2.35 -2.12 10.56
CA ARG A 27 2.98 -2.75 9.38
C ARG A 27 3.18 -4.27 9.52
N ILE A 28 3.28 -4.77 10.76
CA ILE A 28 3.49 -6.18 11.08
C ILE A 28 2.39 -6.69 12.02
N GLY A 29 2.10 -8.00 11.98
CA GLY A 29 1.14 -8.61 12.89
C GLY A 29 -0.33 -8.51 12.49
N LEU A 30 -0.64 -7.88 11.34
CA LEU A 30 -2.00 -7.82 10.78
C LEU A 30 -2.74 -9.16 10.73
N PRO A 31 -2.11 -10.31 10.33
CA PRO A 31 -2.84 -11.58 10.25
C PRO A 31 -3.47 -12.04 11.57
N TYR A 32 -2.97 -11.56 12.72
CA TYR A 32 -3.53 -11.90 14.02
C TYR A 32 -4.81 -11.14 14.37
N ILE A 33 -5.09 -10.03 13.69
CA ILE A 33 -6.23 -9.14 13.94
C ILE A 33 -7.14 -8.97 12.72
N THR A 34 -6.85 -9.64 11.60
CA THR A 34 -7.74 -9.62 10.44
C THR A 34 -9.08 -10.27 10.80
N VAL A 35 -10.16 -9.51 10.64
CA VAL A 35 -11.56 -9.91 10.82
C VAL A 35 -12.37 -9.30 9.68
N GLY A 36 -13.37 -10.02 9.20
CA GLY A 36 -13.98 -9.74 7.91
C GLY A 36 -12.94 -9.83 6.78
N ARG A 37 -13.28 -9.44 5.55
CA ARG A 37 -12.34 -9.30 4.42
C ARG A 37 -11.87 -10.55 3.71
N LYS A 38 -12.40 -11.73 4.03
CA LYS A 38 -11.96 -12.97 3.37
C LYS A 38 -12.19 -12.90 1.85
N ALA A 39 -13.36 -12.46 1.41
CA ALA A 39 -13.71 -12.37 -0.01
C ALA A 39 -12.85 -11.33 -0.75
N GLU A 40 -12.63 -10.17 -0.14
CA GLU A 40 -11.82 -9.09 -0.71
C GLU A 40 -10.34 -9.49 -0.81
N ILE A 41 -9.80 -10.17 0.20
CA ILE A 41 -8.43 -10.71 0.17
C ILE A 41 -8.32 -11.79 -0.90
N GLU A 42 -9.25 -12.74 -0.97
CA GLU A 42 -9.24 -13.81 -1.98
C GLU A 42 -9.28 -13.25 -3.40
N ALA A 43 -10.10 -12.24 -3.66
CA ALA A 43 -10.16 -11.58 -4.96
C ALA A 43 -8.85 -10.86 -5.34
N LEU A 44 -8.23 -10.15 -4.39
CA LEU A 44 -6.94 -9.50 -4.62
C LEU A 44 -5.80 -10.53 -4.79
N LEU A 45 -5.84 -11.66 -4.08
CA LEU A 45 -4.86 -12.73 -4.25
C LEU A 45 -5.00 -13.45 -5.60
N HIS A 46 -6.22 -13.57 -6.12
CA HIS A 46 -6.42 -14.06 -7.48
C HIS A 46 -5.74 -13.16 -8.52
N ASP A 47 -5.83 -11.82 -8.35
CA ASP A 47 -5.09 -10.90 -9.21
C ASP A 47 -3.58 -11.07 -9.10
N VAL A 48 -3.07 -11.35 -7.90
CA VAL A 48 -1.64 -11.61 -7.65
C VAL A 48 -1.16 -12.83 -8.42
N ASP A 49 -1.98 -13.88 -8.51
CA ASP A 49 -1.66 -15.07 -9.30
C ASP A 49 -1.60 -14.71 -10.80
N ILE A 50 -2.57 -13.95 -11.32
CA ILE A 50 -2.55 -13.44 -12.71
C ILE A 50 -1.28 -12.62 -13.00
N ILE A 51 -0.91 -11.72 -12.10
CA ILE A 51 0.28 -10.86 -12.29
C ILE A 51 1.55 -11.71 -12.33
N SER A 52 1.63 -12.75 -11.49
CA SER A 52 2.81 -13.62 -11.42
C SER A 52 3.07 -14.40 -12.73
N GLU A 53 2.02 -14.61 -13.52
CA GLU A 53 2.06 -15.28 -14.83
C GLU A 53 2.30 -14.31 -16.00
N GLY A 54 2.55 -13.03 -15.73
CA GLY A 54 2.84 -12.00 -16.74
C GLY A 54 1.64 -11.14 -17.13
N GLY A 55 0.51 -11.30 -16.45
CA GLY A 55 -0.62 -10.39 -16.53
C GLY A 55 -0.38 -9.07 -15.82
N ALA A 56 -1.44 -8.27 -15.74
CA ALA A 56 -1.48 -7.00 -15.03
C ALA A 56 -2.85 -6.80 -14.40
N SER A 57 -2.94 -6.04 -13.31
CA SER A 57 -4.23 -5.71 -12.70
C SER A 57 -4.32 -4.26 -12.26
N PHE A 58 -5.54 -3.73 -12.25
CA PHE A 58 -5.85 -2.41 -11.73
C PHE A 58 -7.15 -2.49 -10.93
N ARG A 59 -7.07 -2.22 -9.63
CA ARG A 59 -8.21 -2.28 -8.70
C ARG A 59 -8.36 -0.97 -7.92
N PHE A 60 -9.60 -0.65 -7.59
CA PHE A 60 -9.96 0.36 -6.60
C PHE A 60 -10.50 -0.35 -5.36
N VAL A 61 -10.05 0.08 -4.19
CA VAL A 61 -10.61 -0.30 -2.89
C VAL A 61 -11.33 0.91 -2.34
N VAL A 62 -12.66 0.86 -2.33
CA VAL A 62 -13.52 2.01 -2.06
C VAL A 62 -14.25 1.80 -0.75
N GLY A 63 -14.19 2.76 0.16
CA GLY A 63 -14.84 2.64 1.46
C GLY A 63 -14.79 3.93 2.24
N ARG A 64 -15.77 4.14 3.13
CA ARG A 64 -15.84 5.35 3.98
C ARG A 64 -14.63 5.41 4.93
N TYR A 65 -14.39 6.55 5.58
CA TYR A 65 -13.39 6.61 6.64
C TYR A 65 -13.73 5.58 7.73
N GLY A 66 -12.72 4.89 8.28
CA GLY A 66 -12.94 3.82 9.25
C GLY A 66 -13.35 2.45 8.70
N SER A 67 -13.69 2.32 7.41
CA SER A 67 -14.08 1.01 6.80
C SER A 67 -12.96 -0.03 6.69
N GLY A 68 -11.73 0.28 7.13
CA GLY A 68 -10.61 -0.66 7.07
C GLY A 68 -9.87 -0.71 5.73
N LYS A 69 -9.98 0.30 4.87
CA LYS A 69 -9.20 0.40 3.61
C LYS A 69 -7.70 0.21 3.82
N SER A 70 -7.07 1.07 4.63
CA SER A 70 -5.63 1.00 4.88
C SER A 70 -5.25 -0.30 5.58
N PHE A 71 -6.16 -0.89 6.39
CA PHE A 71 -5.97 -2.22 6.95
C PHE A 71 -5.91 -3.30 5.87
N LEU A 72 -6.87 -3.30 4.93
CA LEU A 72 -6.89 -4.25 3.81
C LEU A 72 -5.63 -4.08 2.93
N LEU A 73 -5.25 -2.84 2.60
CA LEU A 73 -4.04 -2.55 1.82
C LEU A 73 -2.77 -3.09 2.51
N GLN A 74 -2.63 -2.90 3.82
CA GLN A 74 -1.49 -3.44 4.56
C GLN A 74 -1.56 -4.98 4.72
N ALA A 75 -2.75 -5.56 4.82
CA ALA A 75 -2.93 -7.00 4.84
C ALA A 75 -2.49 -7.62 3.50
N ILE A 76 -3.00 -7.12 2.38
CA ILE A 76 -2.62 -7.62 1.05
C ILE A 76 -1.13 -7.38 0.79
N ARG A 77 -0.56 -6.24 1.22
CA ARG A 77 0.90 -5.96 1.16
C ARG A 77 1.72 -7.09 1.76
N ASN A 78 1.34 -7.59 2.94
CA ASN A 78 2.06 -8.69 3.59
C ASN A 78 1.91 -10.00 2.82
N TYR A 79 0.69 -10.34 2.35
CA TYR A 79 0.48 -11.56 1.57
C TYR A 79 1.25 -11.57 0.25
N VAL A 80 1.31 -10.44 -0.47
CA VAL A 80 2.04 -10.39 -1.76
C VAL A 80 3.55 -10.47 -1.55
N MET A 81 4.09 -9.86 -0.49
CA MET A 81 5.50 -10.05 -0.13
C MET A 81 5.81 -11.51 0.20
N ASP A 82 4.88 -12.22 0.86
CA ASP A 82 5.02 -13.66 1.11
C ASP A 82 4.99 -14.50 -0.17
N LYS A 83 4.30 -14.03 -1.22
CA LYS A 83 4.32 -14.58 -2.58
C LYS A 83 5.50 -14.07 -3.44
N ASN A 84 6.55 -13.54 -2.82
CA ASN A 84 7.78 -13.07 -3.49
C ASN A 84 7.56 -11.89 -4.46
N PHE A 85 6.61 -11.00 -4.17
CA PHE A 85 6.48 -9.72 -4.87
C PHE A 85 7.35 -8.63 -4.25
N VAL A 86 7.73 -7.67 -5.08
CA VAL A 86 8.17 -6.34 -4.63
C VAL A 86 6.92 -5.48 -4.45
N VAL A 87 6.87 -4.70 -3.37
CA VAL A 87 5.76 -3.77 -3.12
C VAL A 87 6.28 -2.35 -3.02
N ILE A 88 5.55 -1.41 -3.62
CA ILE A 88 5.72 0.02 -3.41
C ILE A 88 4.39 0.60 -2.92
N ASP A 89 4.42 1.37 -1.85
CA ASP A 89 3.24 1.97 -1.24
C ASP A 89 3.44 3.48 -0.99
N GLY A 90 2.37 4.27 -1.10
CA GLY A 90 2.43 5.69 -0.80
C GLY A 90 1.08 6.39 -0.83
N ASP A 91 0.98 7.49 -0.08
CA ASP A 91 -0.25 8.27 0.03
C ASP A 91 -0.19 9.50 -0.88
N LEU A 92 -1.27 9.74 -1.61
CA LEU A 92 -1.45 11.00 -2.31
C LEU A 92 -1.67 12.14 -1.31
N SER A 93 -1.22 13.32 -1.67
CA SER A 93 -1.33 14.52 -0.86
C SER A 93 -1.44 15.76 -1.76
N PRO A 94 -1.65 16.97 -1.23
CA PRO A 94 -1.62 18.18 -2.06
C PRO A 94 -0.36 18.32 -2.91
N GLU A 95 0.79 17.81 -2.44
CA GLU A 95 2.09 17.84 -3.12
C GLU A 95 2.46 16.54 -3.85
N ARG A 96 1.75 15.43 -3.58
CA ARG A 96 1.92 14.13 -4.26
C ARG A 96 0.67 13.78 -5.05
N ARG A 97 0.76 13.88 -6.37
CA ARG A 97 -0.34 13.63 -7.33
C ARG A 97 0.12 12.66 -8.41
N LEU A 98 -0.79 12.13 -9.21
CA LEU A 98 -0.42 11.26 -10.33
C LEU A 98 0.12 12.08 -11.52
N GLN A 99 -0.40 13.30 -11.68
CA GLN A 99 0.02 14.27 -12.68
C GLN A 99 0.06 15.68 -12.07
N GLY A 100 1.09 16.46 -12.43
CA GLY A 100 1.27 17.84 -12.00
C GLY A 100 2.20 18.60 -12.94
N THR A 101 2.44 19.87 -12.64
CA THR A 101 3.37 20.74 -13.39
C THR A 101 4.53 21.26 -12.53
N LYS A 102 4.60 20.83 -11.27
CA LYS A 102 5.51 21.34 -10.24
C LYS A 102 6.33 20.24 -9.56
N GLY A 103 6.53 19.10 -10.21
CA GLY A 103 7.22 17.95 -9.62
C GLY A 103 6.30 17.06 -8.77
N GLN A 104 4.97 17.19 -8.88
CA GLN A 104 4.03 16.49 -8.01
C GLN A 104 3.87 15.01 -8.40
N GLY A 105 4.00 14.70 -9.69
CA GLY A 105 4.07 13.33 -10.19
C GLY A 105 5.37 12.65 -9.77
N LEU A 106 6.49 13.37 -9.93
CA LEU A 106 7.80 12.95 -9.48
C LEU A 106 7.87 12.77 -7.96
N ALA A 107 7.17 13.60 -7.18
CA ALA A 107 7.08 13.45 -5.72
C ALA A 107 6.36 12.15 -5.34
N THR A 108 5.28 11.78 -6.03
CA THR A 108 4.62 10.47 -5.85
C THR A 108 5.57 9.33 -6.21
N TYR A 109 6.29 9.43 -7.33
CA TYR A 109 7.28 8.44 -7.71
C TYR A 109 8.39 8.26 -6.66
N ARG A 110 8.96 9.36 -6.16
CA ARG A 110 9.98 9.36 -5.10
C ARG A 110 9.49 8.62 -3.86
N GLU A 111 8.28 8.95 -3.41
CA GLU A 111 7.63 8.29 -2.26
C GLU A 111 7.51 6.78 -2.48
N LEU A 112 6.99 6.37 -3.65
CA LEU A 112 6.80 4.97 -3.99
C LEU A 112 8.14 4.19 -4.00
N ILE A 113 9.18 4.72 -4.66
CA ILE A 113 10.49 4.06 -4.73
C ILE A 113 11.20 4.07 -3.38
N GLN A 114 11.02 5.11 -2.56
CA GLN A 114 11.55 5.16 -1.20
C GLN A 114 10.94 4.06 -0.32
N ASN A 115 9.63 3.85 -0.43
CA ASN A 115 8.89 2.84 0.32
C ASN A 115 8.99 1.42 -0.26
N LEU A 116 9.82 1.23 -1.29
CA LEU A 116 10.02 -0.05 -1.93
C LEU A 116 10.47 -1.12 -0.94
N ALA A 117 9.66 -2.16 -0.81
CA ALA A 117 9.79 -3.20 0.19
C ALA A 117 9.77 -4.60 -0.42
N THR A 118 10.37 -5.53 0.32
CA THR A 118 10.37 -6.97 0.04
C THR A 118 10.15 -7.72 1.35
N LYS A 119 9.86 -9.02 1.29
CA LYS A 119 9.76 -9.87 2.49
C LYS A 119 10.96 -9.75 3.44
N THR A 120 12.17 -9.63 2.90
CA THR A 120 13.40 -9.50 3.70
C THR A 120 13.65 -8.08 4.22
N ARG A 121 12.94 -7.08 3.71
CA ARG A 121 13.05 -5.68 4.13
C ARG A 121 11.69 -4.98 4.02
N PRO A 122 10.77 -5.24 4.97
CA PRO A 122 9.37 -4.79 4.90
C PRO A 122 9.19 -3.29 5.19
N GLU A 123 10.18 -2.65 5.81
CA GLU A 123 10.14 -1.23 6.21
C GLU A 123 10.51 -0.24 5.09
N GLY A 124 10.85 -0.73 3.89
CA GLY A 124 11.21 0.11 2.74
C GLY A 124 12.72 0.21 2.46
N GLY A 125 13.07 0.94 1.40
CA GLY A 125 14.46 1.14 0.94
C GLY A 125 15.15 -0.13 0.42
N ALA A 126 14.40 -1.08 -0.14
CA ALA A 126 14.95 -2.37 -0.58
C ALA A 126 15.66 -2.33 -1.94
N LEU A 127 15.59 -1.23 -2.69
CA LEU A 127 16.17 -1.14 -4.03
C LEU A 127 17.67 -1.53 -4.10
N PRO A 128 18.58 -1.01 -3.24
CA PRO A 128 19.99 -1.41 -3.29
C PRO A 128 20.18 -2.91 -3.05
N LEU A 129 19.40 -3.48 -2.13
CA LEU A 129 19.44 -4.91 -1.81
C LEU A 129 18.96 -5.77 -2.97
N ILE A 130 17.96 -5.31 -3.73
CA ILE A 130 17.47 -6.01 -4.92
C ILE A 130 18.55 -6.00 -6.01
N LEU A 131 19.16 -4.85 -6.30
CA LEU A 131 20.20 -4.73 -7.32
C LEU A 131 21.41 -5.62 -6.98
N ASP A 132 21.86 -5.61 -5.73
CA ASP A 132 22.96 -6.47 -5.28
C ASP A 132 22.60 -7.95 -5.37
N ARG A 133 21.39 -8.33 -4.93
CA ARG A 133 20.93 -9.73 -5.00
C ARG A 133 20.84 -10.21 -6.45
N TRP A 134 20.37 -9.36 -7.35
CA TRP A 134 20.27 -9.67 -8.78
C TRP A 134 21.64 -9.95 -9.41
N ILE A 135 22.65 -9.12 -9.11
CA ILE A 135 24.01 -9.37 -9.62
C ILE A 135 24.55 -10.68 -9.06
N ASN A 136 24.38 -10.92 -7.75
CA ASN A 136 24.83 -12.15 -7.11
C ASN A 136 24.13 -13.41 -7.64
N SER A 137 22.84 -13.32 -7.96
CA SER A 137 22.11 -14.46 -8.54
C SER A 137 22.63 -14.80 -9.94
N ILE A 138 22.91 -13.79 -10.77
CA ILE A 138 23.50 -14.02 -12.09
C ILE A 138 24.90 -14.64 -11.97
N GLN A 139 25.74 -14.13 -11.06
CA GLN A 139 27.07 -14.71 -10.81
C GLN A 139 26.97 -16.18 -10.36
N ALA A 140 26.03 -16.51 -9.47
CA ALA A 140 25.80 -17.86 -9.01
C ALA A 140 25.32 -18.80 -10.14
N GLU A 141 24.40 -18.33 -10.99
CA GLU A 141 23.94 -19.09 -12.15
C GLU A 141 25.07 -19.36 -13.14
N VAL A 142 25.89 -18.35 -13.47
CA VAL A 142 27.03 -18.53 -14.38
C VAL A 142 28.05 -19.51 -13.80
N ALA A 143 28.30 -19.47 -12.49
CA ALA A 143 29.22 -20.40 -11.83
C ALA A 143 28.69 -21.85 -11.93
N GLN A 144 27.39 -22.04 -11.78
CA GLN A 144 26.75 -23.35 -11.92
C GLN A 144 26.74 -23.87 -13.36
N GLU A 145 26.44 -23.01 -14.34
CA GLU A 145 26.36 -23.39 -15.76
C GLU A 145 27.72 -23.68 -16.38
N THR A 146 28.73 -22.88 -16.03
CA THR A 146 30.07 -22.95 -16.66
C THR A 146 31.08 -23.77 -15.87
N GLY A 147 30.87 -23.94 -14.55
CA GLY A 147 31.85 -24.50 -13.63
C GLY A 147 33.09 -23.63 -13.42
N PHE A 148 33.10 -22.38 -13.92
CA PHE A 148 34.21 -21.46 -13.73
C PHE A 148 34.24 -20.90 -12.29
N SER A 149 35.44 -20.79 -11.72
CA SER A 149 35.66 -20.03 -10.49
C SER A 149 35.65 -18.53 -10.78
N GLN A 150 35.37 -17.71 -9.76
CA GLN A 150 35.37 -16.23 -9.87
C GLN A 150 36.74 -15.66 -10.30
N GLU A 151 37.83 -16.40 -10.11
CA GLU A 151 39.19 -16.01 -10.49
C GLU A 151 39.51 -16.28 -11.96
N ASN A 152 38.64 -17.00 -12.67
CA ASN A 152 38.81 -17.26 -14.10
C ASN A 152 38.37 -16.02 -14.90
N GLY A 153 39.25 -15.44 -15.71
CA GLY A 153 38.90 -14.29 -16.56
C GLY A 153 37.69 -14.52 -17.47
N LYS A 154 37.41 -15.77 -17.86
CA LYS A 154 36.22 -16.15 -18.64
C LYS A 154 34.90 -16.11 -17.85
N PHE A 155 34.98 -16.14 -16.52
CA PHE A 155 33.80 -16.02 -15.66
C PHE A 155 33.18 -14.63 -15.77
N THR A 156 34.01 -13.58 -15.69
CA THR A 156 33.56 -12.19 -15.83
C THR A 156 32.92 -11.95 -17.19
N GLU A 157 33.54 -12.43 -18.28
CA GLU A 157 32.96 -12.32 -19.63
C GLU A 157 31.59 -13.02 -19.77
N ALA A 158 31.43 -14.18 -19.12
CA ALA A 158 30.17 -14.91 -19.14
C ALA A 158 29.08 -14.19 -18.31
N VAL A 159 29.43 -13.63 -17.15
CA VAL A 159 28.53 -12.81 -16.32
C VAL A 159 28.10 -11.55 -17.08
N ASP A 160 29.06 -10.85 -17.68
CA ASP A 160 28.80 -9.67 -18.53
C ASP A 160 27.76 -10.00 -19.59
N LYS A 161 28.00 -11.08 -20.36
CA LYS A 161 27.09 -11.50 -21.43
C LYS A 161 25.67 -11.73 -20.93
N LYS A 162 25.50 -12.41 -19.78
CA LYS A 162 24.19 -12.72 -19.21
C LYS A 162 23.49 -11.46 -18.68
N ILE A 163 24.23 -10.54 -18.05
CA ILE A 163 23.71 -9.24 -17.63
C ILE A 163 23.25 -8.43 -18.85
N TYR A 164 24.04 -8.38 -19.91
CA TYR A 164 23.66 -7.66 -21.13
C TYR A 164 22.44 -8.25 -21.83
N GLU A 165 22.24 -9.56 -21.78
CA GLU A 165 21.04 -10.21 -22.31
C GLU A 165 19.79 -9.82 -21.50
N VAL A 166 19.86 -9.88 -20.17
CA VAL A 166 18.78 -9.43 -19.27
C VAL A 166 18.43 -7.97 -19.52
N ILE A 167 19.45 -7.11 -19.58
CA ILE A 167 19.33 -5.69 -19.87
C ILE A 167 18.73 -5.44 -21.27
N GLY A 168 19.13 -6.24 -22.27
CA GLY A 168 18.67 -6.13 -23.65
C GLY A 168 17.15 -6.29 -23.80
N ASN A 169 16.55 -7.19 -23.01
CA ASN A 169 15.10 -7.41 -23.00
C ASN A 169 14.30 -6.19 -22.51
N LEU A 170 14.92 -5.26 -21.77
CA LEU A 170 14.27 -4.03 -21.33
C LEU A 170 14.25 -2.95 -22.42
N ASN A 171 15.13 -3.03 -23.43
CA ASN A 171 15.25 -2.01 -24.47
C ASN A 171 14.01 -1.88 -25.37
N GLU A 172 13.16 -2.91 -25.44
CA GLU A 172 11.92 -2.89 -26.20
C GLU A 172 10.84 -1.98 -25.55
N LEU A 173 11.04 -1.60 -24.29
CA LEU A 173 10.13 -0.76 -23.54
C LEU A 173 10.50 0.73 -23.65
N VAL A 174 9.52 1.59 -23.45
CA VAL A 174 9.72 3.05 -23.43
C VAL A 174 10.72 3.40 -22.31
N HIS A 175 11.73 4.20 -22.63
CA HIS A 175 12.88 4.52 -21.76
C HIS A 175 13.78 3.33 -21.35
N GLY A 176 13.59 2.16 -21.98
CA GLY A 176 14.34 0.94 -21.69
C GLY A 176 15.85 1.08 -21.85
N PHE A 177 16.30 1.73 -22.92
CA PHE A 177 17.73 1.94 -23.19
C PHE A 177 18.46 2.71 -22.09
N ASP A 178 17.84 3.75 -21.54
CA ASP A 178 18.49 4.55 -20.51
C ASP A 178 18.47 3.82 -19.15
N PHE A 179 17.39 3.12 -18.84
CA PHE A 179 17.29 2.25 -17.66
C PHE A 179 18.36 1.14 -17.71
N ALA A 180 18.50 0.51 -18.86
CA ALA A 180 19.52 -0.47 -19.19
C ALA A 180 20.95 0.07 -18.96
N LYS A 181 21.23 1.28 -19.45
CA LYS A 181 22.53 1.95 -19.26
C LYS A 181 22.86 2.15 -17.78
N LEU A 182 21.87 2.48 -16.95
CA LEU A 182 22.08 2.67 -15.51
C LEU A 182 22.27 1.35 -14.76
N LEU A 183 21.55 0.29 -15.13
CA LEU A 183 21.81 -1.05 -14.58
C LEU A 183 23.23 -1.53 -14.91
N LYS A 184 23.68 -1.31 -16.15
CA LYS A 184 25.07 -1.59 -16.55
C LYS A 184 26.06 -0.83 -15.67
N MET A 185 25.86 0.47 -15.51
CA MET A 185 26.73 1.31 -14.67
C MET A 185 26.74 0.86 -13.22
N TYR A 186 25.59 0.46 -12.68
CA TYR A 186 25.50 -0.10 -11.32
C TYR A 186 26.33 -1.38 -11.19
N TYR A 187 26.23 -2.27 -12.17
CA TYR A 187 26.98 -3.51 -12.20
C TYR A 187 28.50 -3.30 -12.32
N GLU A 188 28.95 -2.44 -13.23
CA GLU A 188 30.37 -2.10 -13.38
C GLU A 188 30.94 -1.52 -12.08
N ALA A 189 30.16 -0.66 -11.41
CA ALA A 189 30.51 -0.09 -10.12
C ALA A 189 30.48 -1.12 -8.97
N TYR A 190 29.60 -2.12 -9.04
CA TYR A 190 29.57 -3.24 -8.10
C TYR A 190 30.83 -4.10 -8.19
N VAL A 191 31.26 -4.45 -9.41
CA VAL A 191 32.45 -5.27 -9.64
C VAL A 191 33.73 -4.52 -9.25
N SER A 192 33.81 -3.22 -9.53
CA SER A 192 34.99 -2.40 -9.20
C SER A 192 35.05 -1.94 -7.74
N GLY A 193 33.99 -2.17 -6.95
CA GLY A 193 33.88 -1.68 -5.58
C GLY A 193 33.66 -0.16 -5.47
N ASP A 194 33.25 0.50 -6.57
CA ASP A 194 32.94 1.93 -6.61
C ASP A 194 31.57 2.23 -5.97
N ASN A 195 31.58 2.39 -4.65
CA ASN A 195 30.38 2.73 -3.89
C ASN A 195 29.83 4.12 -4.20
N GLU A 196 30.65 5.05 -4.71
CA GLU A 196 30.21 6.40 -5.07
C GLU A 196 29.33 6.37 -6.30
N THR A 197 29.76 5.68 -7.36
CA THR A 197 28.96 5.50 -8.57
C THR A 197 27.69 4.71 -8.29
N ARG A 198 27.74 3.66 -7.46
CA ARG A 198 26.53 2.93 -7.01
C ARG A 198 25.52 3.85 -6.34
N ALA A 199 25.97 4.72 -5.44
CA ALA A 199 25.12 5.67 -4.75
C ALA A 199 24.47 6.69 -5.72
N LYS A 200 25.24 7.20 -6.69
CA LYS A 200 24.73 8.11 -7.74
C LYS A 200 23.69 7.42 -8.62
N VAL A 201 23.90 6.17 -9.01
CA VAL A 201 22.89 5.41 -9.78
C VAL A 201 21.62 5.17 -8.95
N ILE A 202 21.74 4.84 -7.66
CA ILE A 202 20.58 4.72 -6.77
C ILE A 202 19.83 6.06 -6.64
N LYS A 203 20.55 7.17 -6.48
CA LYS A 203 20.00 8.54 -6.50
C LYS A 203 19.20 8.79 -7.78
N TRP A 204 19.68 8.28 -8.92
CA TRP A 204 18.95 8.36 -10.18
C TRP A 204 17.66 7.54 -10.17
N PHE A 205 17.72 6.27 -9.77
CA PHE A 205 16.53 5.41 -9.70
C PHE A 205 15.50 5.87 -8.67
N ARG A 206 15.89 6.67 -7.68
CA ARG A 206 14.97 7.34 -6.76
C ARG A 206 14.36 8.62 -7.33
N GLY A 207 14.79 9.04 -8.52
CA GLY A 207 14.33 10.28 -9.16
C GLY A 207 14.82 11.54 -8.44
N GLU A 208 15.95 11.48 -7.72
CA GLU A 208 16.43 12.58 -6.87
C GLU A 208 17.21 13.67 -7.66
N TYR A 209 17.59 13.41 -8.91
CA TYR A 209 18.18 14.43 -9.79
C TYR A 209 17.13 15.45 -10.24
N SER A 210 17.41 16.73 -10.02
CA SER A 210 16.49 17.82 -10.39
C SER A 210 16.81 18.42 -11.76
N ARG A 211 18.05 18.25 -12.26
CA ARG A 211 18.50 18.80 -13.54
C ARG A 211 19.23 17.75 -14.37
N LYS A 212 18.97 17.73 -15.68
CA LYS A 212 19.68 16.86 -16.64
C LYS A 212 21.19 17.09 -16.66
N THR A 213 21.63 18.34 -16.44
CA THR A 213 23.05 18.69 -16.36
C THR A 213 23.75 18.05 -15.17
N GLU A 214 23.06 17.92 -14.04
CA GLU A 214 23.57 17.27 -12.84
C GLU A 214 23.77 15.77 -13.10
N ALA A 215 22.74 15.09 -13.63
CA ALA A 215 22.84 13.68 -14.01
C ALA A 215 23.92 13.45 -15.09
N LYS A 216 24.08 14.38 -16.03
CA LYS A 216 25.12 14.31 -17.05
C LYS A 216 26.53 14.43 -16.46
N ASN A 217 26.72 15.32 -15.49
CA ASN A 217 28.02 15.53 -14.86
C ASN A 217 28.39 14.37 -13.93
N GLU A 218 27.42 13.83 -13.18
CA GLU A 218 27.68 12.76 -12.20
C GLU A 218 27.70 11.36 -12.82
N LEU A 219 26.88 11.10 -13.84
CA LEU A 219 26.64 9.75 -14.41
C LEU A 219 26.85 9.69 -15.94
N GLY A 220 27.11 10.80 -16.62
CA GLY A 220 27.20 10.80 -18.09
C GLY A 220 25.87 10.48 -18.79
N VAL A 221 24.74 10.68 -18.10
CA VAL A 221 23.38 10.42 -18.60
C VAL A 221 22.60 11.73 -18.67
N ASN A 222 22.07 12.07 -19.86
CA ASN A 222 21.36 13.33 -20.10
C ASN A 222 19.83 13.21 -19.94
N ILE A 223 19.38 12.30 -19.08
CA ILE A 223 17.96 12.06 -18.81
C ILE A 223 17.70 12.03 -17.31
N ILE A 224 16.49 12.41 -16.92
CA ILE A 224 15.99 12.38 -15.55
C ILE A 224 14.52 11.96 -15.60
N ILE A 225 14.04 11.44 -14.49
CA ILE A 225 12.62 11.11 -14.30
C ILE A 225 11.85 12.40 -13.99
N SER A 226 10.66 12.54 -14.56
CA SER A 226 9.84 13.74 -14.52
C SER A 226 8.38 13.45 -14.19
N ASP A 227 7.57 14.50 -14.09
CA ASP A 227 6.12 14.38 -13.84
C ASP A 227 5.38 13.60 -14.93
N ASP A 228 5.90 13.59 -16.16
CA ASP A 228 5.20 13.02 -17.32
C ASP A 228 5.52 11.53 -17.53
N ASP A 229 6.76 11.11 -17.27
CA ASP A 229 7.30 9.79 -17.63
C ASP A 229 7.52 8.84 -16.44
N TRP A 230 7.30 9.26 -15.19
CA TRP A 230 7.53 8.42 -14.01
C TRP A 230 6.86 7.03 -14.08
N TYR A 231 5.65 6.96 -14.66
CA TYR A 231 4.90 5.71 -14.76
C TYR A 231 5.56 4.71 -15.72
N GLU A 232 6.25 5.18 -16.76
CA GLU A 232 7.01 4.31 -17.66
C GLU A 232 8.15 3.61 -16.91
N TYR A 233 8.81 4.32 -15.99
CA TYR A 233 9.84 3.71 -15.13
C TYR A 233 9.27 2.70 -14.13
N ILE A 234 8.03 2.86 -13.66
CA ILE A 234 7.36 1.83 -12.86
C ILE A 234 7.13 0.55 -13.67
N LYS A 235 6.72 0.66 -14.93
CA LYS A 235 6.59 -0.50 -15.84
C LYS A 235 7.94 -1.18 -16.08
N LEU A 236 9.02 -0.39 -16.26
CA LEU A 236 10.38 -0.91 -16.37
C LEU A 236 10.81 -1.67 -15.11
N PHE A 237 10.51 -1.12 -13.92
CA PHE A 237 10.78 -1.80 -12.66
C PHE A 237 10.04 -3.12 -12.52
N ALA A 238 8.77 -3.20 -12.92
CA ALA A 238 8.00 -4.45 -12.86
C ALA A 238 8.69 -5.57 -13.67
N MET A 239 9.10 -5.24 -14.89
CA MET A 239 9.82 -6.16 -15.79
C MET A 239 11.21 -6.51 -15.24
N PHE A 240 11.96 -5.52 -14.73
CA PHE A 240 13.26 -5.75 -14.12
C PHE A 240 13.16 -6.65 -12.88
N PHE A 241 12.20 -6.42 -11.99
CA PHE A 241 12.03 -7.26 -10.79
C PHE A 241 11.67 -8.70 -11.15
N ARG A 242 10.88 -8.90 -12.22
CA ARG A 242 10.64 -10.24 -12.74
C ARG A 242 11.94 -10.93 -13.16
N GLN A 243 12.80 -10.22 -13.88
CA GLN A 243 14.12 -10.73 -14.28
C GLN A 243 15.08 -10.93 -13.09
N ALA A 244 14.92 -10.15 -12.02
CA ALA A 244 15.66 -10.29 -10.77
C ALA A 244 15.13 -11.42 -9.85
N GLY A 245 14.21 -12.25 -10.34
CA GLY A 245 13.70 -13.42 -9.63
C GLY A 245 12.50 -13.17 -8.72
N TYR A 246 11.88 -11.99 -8.77
CA TYR A 246 10.62 -11.71 -8.09
C TYR A 246 9.42 -12.16 -8.94
N ALA A 247 8.27 -12.33 -8.30
CA ALA A 247 7.03 -12.72 -8.99
C ALA A 247 6.38 -11.54 -9.75
N GLY A 248 6.58 -10.31 -9.29
CA GLY A 248 6.08 -9.10 -9.93
C GLY A 248 6.18 -7.88 -9.01
N LEU A 249 5.57 -6.78 -9.44
CA LEU A 249 5.48 -5.51 -8.70
C LEU A 249 4.03 -5.19 -8.35
N MET A 250 3.78 -4.90 -7.08
CA MET A 250 2.49 -4.39 -6.61
C MET A 250 2.64 -2.92 -6.17
N VAL A 251 1.84 -2.04 -6.76
CA VAL A 251 1.75 -0.62 -6.43
C VAL A 251 0.49 -0.37 -5.63
N MET A 252 0.63 0.24 -4.46
CA MET A 252 -0.50 0.60 -3.60
C MET A 252 -0.50 2.11 -3.39
N VAL A 253 -1.57 2.77 -3.80
CA VAL A 253 -1.73 4.22 -3.65
C VAL A 253 -2.98 4.46 -2.81
N ASP A 254 -2.85 5.06 -1.63
CA ASP A 254 -3.99 5.44 -0.80
C ASP A 254 -4.27 6.95 -0.91
N GLU A 255 -5.35 7.39 -0.27
CA GLU A 255 -5.72 8.81 -0.15
C GLU A 255 -6.07 9.50 -1.48
N LEU A 256 -6.72 8.77 -2.41
CA LEU A 256 -7.22 9.32 -3.69
C LEU A 256 -8.14 10.54 -3.51
N VAL A 257 -8.74 10.71 -2.33
CA VAL A 257 -9.53 11.88 -1.96
C VAL A 257 -8.76 13.20 -2.11
N ASN A 258 -7.43 13.19 -2.04
CA ASN A 258 -6.63 14.38 -2.26
C ASN A 258 -6.70 14.89 -3.71
N ILE A 259 -6.93 14.02 -4.70
CA ILE A 259 -7.21 14.46 -6.08
C ILE A 259 -8.59 15.12 -6.15
N TYR A 260 -9.60 14.54 -5.51
CA TYR A 260 -10.95 15.12 -5.43
C TYR A 260 -10.95 16.53 -4.82
N LYS A 261 -10.11 16.77 -3.80
CA LYS A 261 -9.97 18.05 -3.11
C LYS A 261 -9.33 19.16 -3.96
N ILE A 262 -8.58 18.83 -5.03
CA ILE A 262 -7.98 19.83 -5.93
C ILE A 262 -9.07 20.79 -6.43
N PRO A 263 -8.96 22.12 -6.25
CA PRO A 263 -10.00 23.06 -6.66
C PRO A 263 -10.13 23.17 -8.19
N ASN A 264 -9.00 23.21 -8.90
CA ASN A 264 -8.94 23.38 -10.35
C ASN A 264 -9.41 22.12 -11.09
N SER A 265 -10.46 22.23 -11.91
CA SER A 265 -11.06 21.11 -12.65
C SER A 265 -10.14 20.49 -13.69
N ILE A 266 -9.36 21.31 -14.41
CA ILE A 266 -8.43 20.85 -15.44
C ILE A 266 -7.32 20.01 -14.80
N SER A 267 -6.76 20.46 -13.67
CA SER A 267 -5.75 19.70 -12.92
C SER A 267 -6.30 18.37 -12.39
N ARG A 268 -7.57 18.31 -11.96
CA ARG A 268 -8.23 17.04 -11.63
C ARG A 268 -8.35 16.13 -12.84
N GLN A 269 -8.79 16.67 -13.99
CA GLN A 269 -8.94 15.91 -15.23
C GLN A 269 -7.63 15.27 -15.69
N TYR A 270 -6.50 15.99 -15.63
CA TYR A 270 -5.20 15.41 -15.96
C TYR A 270 -4.80 14.23 -15.07
N ASN A 271 -5.17 14.27 -13.78
CA ASN A 271 -4.94 13.15 -12.87
C ASN A 271 -5.85 11.96 -13.21
N TYR A 272 -7.12 12.20 -13.55
CA TYR A 272 -8.04 11.16 -14.02
C TYR A 272 -7.59 10.56 -15.36
N GLU A 273 -7.08 11.37 -16.28
CA GLU A 273 -6.50 10.89 -17.54
C GLU A 273 -5.28 10.00 -17.28
N LYS A 274 -4.41 10.36 -16.33
CA LYS A 274 -3.29 9.50 -15.92
C LYS A 274 -3.77 8.16 -15.36
N MET A 275 -4.80 8.17 -14.48
CA MET A 275 -5.42 6.92 -14.00
C MET A 275 -5.99 6.07 -15.14
N LEU A 276 -6.66 6.71 -16.10
CA LEU A 276 -7.20 6.02 -17.27
C LEU A 276 -6.10 5.36 -18.10
N THR A 277 -4.98 6.04 -18.31
CA THR A 277 -3.80 5.49 -18.98
C THR A 277 -3.27 4.27 -18.23
N MET A 278 -3.08 4.37 -16.92
CA MET A 278 -2.62 3.24 -16.09
C MET A 278 -3.59 2.04 -16.14
N TYR A 279 -4.89 2.31 -16.09
CA TYR A 279 -5.93 1.30 -16.21
C TYR A 279 -5.94 0.62 -17.59
N ASN A 280 -5.81 1.41 -18.67
CA ASN A 280 -5.72 0.89 -20.04
C ASN A 280 -4.48 0.01 -20.22
N ASP A 281 -3.33 0.45 -19.74
CA ASP A 281 -2.07 -0.29 -19.88
C ASP A 281 -2.13 -1.64 -19.17
N ALA A 282 -2.79 -1.71 -18.00
CA ALA A 282 -3.04 -2.97 -17.32
C ALA A 282 -3.94 -3.90 -18.15
N LEU A 283 -5.11 -3.43 -18.59
CA LEU A 283 -6.05 -4.28 -19.34
C LEU A 283 -5.59 -4.65 -20.75
N GLN A 284 -4.72 -3.85 -21.37
CA GLN A 284 -4.18 -4.12 -22.71
C GLN A 284 -2.88 -4.94 -22.67
N GLY A 285 -2.43 -5.39 -21.50
CA GLY A 285 -1.22 -6.20 -21.36
C GLY A 285 0.09 -5.44 -21.60
N LYS A 286 0.07 -4.10 -21.54
CA LYS A 286 1.24 -3.23 -21.69
C LYS A 286 2.02 -3.09 -20.37
N ALA A 287 1.37 -3.33 -19.24
CA ALA A 287 1.95 -3.25 -17.90
C ALA A 287 2.24 -4.64 -17.31
N LYS A 288 2.97 -5.50 -18.03
CA LYS A 288 3.25 -6.89 -17.59
C LYS A 288 3.90 -6.95 -16.20
N TYR A 289 3.49 -7.93 -15.41
CA TYR A 289 3.95 -8.16 -14.04
C TYR A 289 3.67 -6.99 -13.07
N LEU A 290 2.70 -6.12 -13.38
CA LEU A 290 2.31 -4.97 -12.57
C LEU A 290 0.87 -5.09 -12.05
N GLY A 291 0.72 -5.04 -10.73
CA GLY A 291 -0.56 -4.81 -10.06
C GLY A 291 -0.65 -3.40 -9.50
N ILE A 292 -1.81 -2.76 -9.62
CA ILE A 292 -2.07 -1.44 -9.04
C ILE A 292 -3.35 -1.51 -8.21
N ILE A 293 -3.28 -1.07 -6.95
CA ILE A 293 -4.43 -0.93 -6.06
C ILE A 293 -4.53 0.53 -5.61
N MET A 294 -5.68 1.16 -5.85
CA MET A 294 -5.96 2.54 -5.41
C MET A 294 -7.02 2.58 -4.30
N GLY A 295 -6.65 3.08 -3.13
CA GLY A 295 -7.55 3.34 -2.01
C GLY A 295 -8.30 4.66 -2.21
N ALA A 296 -9.63 4.62 -2.13
CA ALA A 296 -10.46 5.80 -2.35
C ALA A 296 -11.68 5.85 -1.42
N THR A 297 -12.21 7.05 -1.21
CA THR A 297 -13.52 7.23 -0.58
C THR A 297 -14.63 7.12 -1.64
N PRO A 298 -15.87 6.71 -1.27
CA PRO A 298 -16.99 6.68 -2.21
C PRO A 298 -17.18 8.02 -2.93
N GLN A 299 -17.07 9.13 -2.21
CA GLN A 299 -17.17 10.47 -2.79
C GLN A 299 -16.08 10.76 -3.83
N ALA A 300 -14.83 10.32 -3.60
CA ALA A 300 -13.74 10.51 -4.55
C ALA A 300 -13.97 9.74 -5.87
N ILE A 301 -14.75 8.67 -5.83
CA ILE A 301 -15.08 7.84 -7.00
C ILE A 301 -16.39 8.31 -7.63
N GLU A 302 -17.48 8.30 -6.87
CA GLU A 302 -18.86 8.33 -7.36
C GLU A 302 -19.39 9.73 -7.68
N ASP A 303 -18.80 10.79 -7.11
CA ASP A 303 -19.22 12.16 -7.38
C ASP A 303 -19.04 12.48 -8.87
N ARG A 304 -20.17 12.73 -9.56
CA ARG A 304 -20.22 12.99 -11.01
C ARG A 304 -19.72 14.37 -11.43
N ARG A 305 -19.48 15.28 -10.48
CA ARG A 305 -18.98 16.63 -10.74
C ARG A 305 -17.49 16.75 -10.46
N ARG A 306 -17.01 16.10 -9.40
CA ARG A 306 -15.63 16.24 -8.92
C ARG A 306 -14.85 14.94 -8.82
N GLY A 307 -15.51 13.81 -8.56
CA GLY A 307 -14.89 12.51 -8.40
C GLY A 307 -14.47 11.88 -9.73
N VAL A 308 -13.93 10.67 -9.67
CA VAL A 308 -13.49 9.90 -10.86
C VAL A 308 -14.63 9.74 -11.88
N TYR A 309 -15.87 9.60 -11.41
CA TYR A 309 -17.05 9.47 -12.27
C TYR A 309 -17.42 10.75 -13.03
N SER A 310 -16.80 11.88 -12.72
CA SER A 310 -16.89 13.08 -13.58
C SER A 310 -16.18 12.91 -14.92
N TYR A 311 -15.30 11.91 -15.05
CA TYR A 311 -14.62 11.55 -16.29
C TYR A 311 -15.28 10.32 -16.92
N GLU A 312 -16.08 10.53 -17.97
CA GLU A 312 -17.00 9.52 -18.53
C GLU A 312 -16.29 8.22 -18.97
N ALA A 313 -15.07 8.34 -19.49
CA ALA A 313 -14.27 7.18 -19.91
C ALA A 313 -13.85 6.26 -18.75
N LEU A 314 -13.66 6.80 -17.54
CA LEU A 314 -13.44 5.99 -16.34
C LEU A 314 -14.78 5.51 -15.76
N ARG A 315 -15.77 6.39 -15.68
CA ARG A 315 -17.11 6.05 -15.18
C ARG A 315 -17.71 4.84 -15.87
N SER A 316 -17.67 4.81 -17.20
CA SER A 316 -18.24 3.70 -17.99
C SER A 316 -17.59 2.34 -17.71
N ARG A 317 -16.37 2.32 -17.14
CA ARG A 317 -15.59 1.12 -16.83
C ARG A 317 -15.65 0.71 -15.37
N LEU A 318 -15.82 1.68 -14.48
CA LEU A 318 -15.80 1.48 -13.03
C LEU A 318 -17.20 1.37 -12.42
N ALA A 319 -18.22 1.89 -13.10
CA ALA A 319 -19.59 1.80 -12.62
C ALA A 319 -20.04 0.34 -12.53
N ASN A 320 -20.80 0.03 -11.47
CA ASN A 320 -21.32 -1.30 -11.21
C ASN A 320 -22.10 -1.84 -12.42
N GLY A 321 -21.94 -3.14 -12.67
CA GLY A 321 -22.69 -3.85 -13.70
C GLY A 321 -24.19 -3.82 -13.43
N LYS A 322 -25.01 -3.92 -14.49
CA LYS A 322 -26.48 -3.92 -14.41
C LYS A 322 -27.07 -5.05 -13.55
N PHE A 323 -26.25 -6.05 -13.21
CA PHE A 323 -26.67 -7.27 -12.51
C PHE A 323 -26.15 -7.35 -11.07
N SER A 324 -25.36 -6.39 -10.60
CA SER A 324 -24.95 -6.31 -9.20
C SER A 324 -26.18 -6.02 -8.34
N LYS A 325 -26.50 -6.91 -7.40
CA LYS A 325 -27.61 -6.78 -6.44
C LYS A 325 -27.05 -6.74 -5.02
N GLU A 326 -27.83 -6.22 -4.07
CA GLU A 326 -27.53 -6.34 -2.64
C GLU A 326 -27.31 -7.82 -2.28
N GLY A 327 -26.12 -8.16 -1.78
CA GLY A 327 -25.70 -9.53 -1.43
C GLY A 327 -25.00 -10.34 -2.54
N ALA A 328 -25.01 -9.88 -3.80
CA ALA A 328 -24.28 -10.49 -4.91
C ALA A 328 -23.31 -9.45 -5.52
N THR A 329 -22.19 -9.23 -4.82
CA THR A 329 -21.14 -8.31 -5.23
C THR A 329 -20.12 -9.03 -6.11
N ASP A 330 -19.83 -8.45 -7.28
CA ASP A 330 -18.78 -8.95 -8.16
C ASP A 330 -17.41 -8.51 -7.62
N MET A 331 -16.74 -9.40 -6.89
CA MET A 331 -15.40 -9.14 -6.36
C MET A 331 -14.32 -9.12 -7.46
N TYR A 332 -14.63 -9.54 -8.69
CA TYR A 332 -13.74 -9.42 -9.85
C TYR A 332 -13.92 -8.11 -10.61
N ALA A 333 -14.88 -7.27 -10.20
CA ALA A 333 -15.02 -5.93 -10.76
C ALA A 333 -13.83 -5.02 -10.39
N PRO A 334 -13.48 -4.03 -11.24
CA PRO A 334 -12.39 -3.10 -10.94
C PRO A 334 -12.52 -2.35 -9.62
N VAL A 335 -13.73 -2.25 -9.06
CA VAL A 335 -14.03 -1.57 -7.80
C VAL A 335 -14.49 -2.59 -6.76
N ILE A 336 -13.73 -2.71 -5.66
CA ILE A 336 -14.09 -3.46 -4.47
C ILE A 336 -14.63 -2.48 -3.44
N ASN A 337 -15.92 -2.59 -3.11
CA ASN A 337 -16.56 -1.76 -2.09
C ASN A 337 -16.39 -2.42 -0.71
N LEU A 338 -15.82 -1.66 0.23
CA LEU A 338 -15.66 -2.06 1.62
C LEU A 338 -16.77 -1.47 2.49
N GLU A 339 -17.60 -2.37 3.00
CA GLU A 339 -18.51 -2.06 4.08
C GLU A 339 -17.74 -1.97 5.41
N PRO A 340 -18.14 -1.10 6.36
CA PRO A 340 -17.60 -1.12 7.72
C PRO A 340 -17.75 -2.48 8.40
N LEU A 341 -16.92 -2.74 9.43
CA LEU A 341 -17.08 -3.95 10.24
C LEU A 341 -18.44 -3.93 10.94
N ASN A 342 -19.17 -5.03 10.85
CA ASN A 342 -20.43 -5.19 11.57
C ASN A 342 -20.18 -5.52 13.05
N ALA A 343 -21.23 -5.51 13.88
CA ALA A 343 -21.11 -5.75 15.32
C ALA A 343 -20.52 -7.13 15.66
N GLU A 344 -20.83 -8.17 14.89
CA GLU A 344 -20.29 -9.52 15.09
C GLU A 344 -18.78 -9.56 14.77
N GLU A 345 -18.38 -8.92 13.68
CA GLU A 345 -16.96 -8.78 13.31
C GLU A 345 -16.18 -7.95 14.34
N MET A 346 -16.78 -6.89 14.87
CA MET A 346 -16.17 -6.08 15.93
C MET A 346 -16.00 -6.88 17.22
N LEU A 347 -16.97 -7.73 17.58
CA LEU A 347 -16.87 -8.62 18.74
C LEU A 347 -15.69 -9.58 18.61
N VAL A 348 -15.51 -10.20 17.43
CA VAL A 348 -14.38 -11.10 17.18
C VAL A 348 -13.05 -10.32 17.22
N LEU A 349 -13.03 -9.08 16.74
CA LEU A 349 -11.83 -8.24 16.81
C LEU A 349 -11.46 -7.89 18.25
N THR A 350 -12.41 -7.46 19.08
CA THR A 350 -12.16 -7.15 20.49
C THR A 350 -11.73 -8.38 21.27
N GLU A 351 -12.30 -9.56 21.00
CA GLU A 351 -11.83 -10.83 21.59
C GLU A 351 -10.34 -11.08 21.28
N LYS A 352 -9.95 -10.92 20.01
CA LYS A 352 -8.54 -11.07 19.57
C LYS A 352 -7.62 -10.05 20.25
N LEU A 353 -8.06 -8.81 20.39
CA LEU A 353 -7.30 -7.73 21.05
C LEU A 353 -7.14 -8.00 22.55
N ALA A 354 -8.19 -8.45 23.24
CA ALA A 354 -8.13 -8.83 24.65
C ALA A 354 -7.13 -9.97 24.88
N GLN A 355 -7.17 -11.02 24.05
CA GLN A 355 -6.21 -12.13 24.11
C GLN A 355 -4.77 -11.67 23.85
N MET A 356 -4.58 -10.74 22.89
CA MET A 356 -3.27 -10.17 22.57
C MET A 356 -2.72 -9.33 23.73
N HIS A 357 -3.57 -8.52 24.35
CA HIS A 357 -3.22 -7.68 25.51
C HIS A 357 -2.84 -8.51 26.73
N ALA A 358 -3.65 -9.53 27.06
CA ALA A 358 -3.35 -10.51 28.10
C ALA A 358 -2.01 -11.22 27.86
N THR A 359 -1.73 -11.64 26.63
CA THR A 359 -0.46 -12.28 26.26
C THR A 359 0.74 -11.33 26.39
N LEU A 360 0.55 -10.05 26.07
CA LEU A 360 1.63 -9.06 26.14
C LEU A 360 2.04 -8.81 27.60
N TYR A 361 1.07 -8.52 28.46
CA TYR A 361 1.27 -8.13 29.86
C TYR A 361 1.27 -9.30 30.86
N ASP A 362 1.08 -10.53 30.38
CA ASP A 362 1.20 -11.76 31.17
C ASP A 362 0.18 -11.87 32.33
N TYR A 363 -1.08 -11.52 32.04
CA TYR A 363 -2.19 -11.67 32.98
C TYR A 363 -3.30 -12.58 32.41
N GLU A 364 -4.09 -13.19 33.29
CA GLU A 364 -5.29 -13.92 32.87
C GLU A 364 -6.44 -12.95 32.61
N SER A 365 -7.00 -12.98 31.40
CA SER A 365 -8.12 -12.11 31.05
C SER A 365 -9.37 -12.47 31.86
N THR A 366 -9.92 -11.49 32.56
CA THR A 366 -11.18 -11.60 33.31
C THR A 366 -12.40 -11.14 32.51
N ILE A 367 -12.19 -10.69 31.27
CA ILE A 367 -13.25 -10.24 30.37
C ILE A 367 -14.05 -11.44 29.86
N THR A 368 -15.36 -11.36 30.02
CA THR A 368 -16.30 -12.36 29.50
C THR A 368 -16.86 -11.95 28.13
N ASP A 369 -17.43 -12.92 27.41
CA ASP A 369 -18.14 -12.65 26.14
C ASP A 369 -19.32 -11.69 26.35
N GLU A 370 -19.95 -11.73 27.53
CA GLU A 370 -21.04 -10.81 27.91
C GLU A 370 -20.53 -9.37 28.09
N ASP A 371 -19.35 -9.18 28.68
CA ASP A 371 -18.71 -7.87 28.82
C ASP A 371 -18.35 -7.30 27.44
N LEU A 372 -17.80 -8.12 26.54
CA LEU A 372 -17.48 -7.71 25.17
C LEU A 372 -18.74 -7.29 24.40
N ALA A 373 -19.81 -8.09 24.50
CA ALA A 373 -21.09 -7.78 23.86
C ALA A 373 -21.72 -6.51 24.44
N THR A 374 -21.59 -6.29 25.75
CA THR A 374 -22.07 -5.08 26.43
C THR A 374 -21.29 -3.85 25.98
N PHE A 375 -19.96 -3.93 25.93
CA PHE A 375 -19.10 -2.87 25.40
C PHE A 375 -19.50 -2.48 23.97
N ILE A 376 -19.63 -3.45 23.05
CA ILE A 376 -20.03 -3.19 21.67
C ILE A 376 -21.43 -2.55 21.60
N LYS A 377 -22.39 -3.03 22.40
CA LYS A 377 -23.73 -2.42 22.46
C LYS A 377 -23.69 -0.97 22.94
N ILE A 378 -22.87 -0.65 23.94
CA ILE A 378 -22.73 0.71 24.45
C ILE A 378 -22.12 1.62 23.37
N GLU A 379 -21.04 1.18 22.72
CA GLU A 379 -20.38 1.93 21.65
C GLU A 379 -21.33 2.22 20.49
N TYR A 380 -22.04 1.21 19.98
CA TYR A 380 -23.00 1.39 18.89
C TYR A 380 -24.32 2.04 19.34
N GLY A 381 -24.56 2.16 20.64
CA GLY A 381 -25.74 2.82 21.21
C GLY A 381 -25.53 4.33 21.49
N ARG A 382 -24.29 4.83 21.41
CA ARG A 382 -23.97 6.26 21.58
C ARG A 382 -24.72 7.10 20.53
N VAL A 383 -25.27 8.24 20.92
CA VAL A 383 -26.04 9.12 20.03
C VAL A 383 -25.20 9.54 18.82
N GLY A 384 -25.63 9.20 17.60
CA GLY A 384 -24.88 9.44 16.37
C GLY A 384 -23.98 8.29 15.91
N ALA A 385 -24.01 7.13 16.59
CA ALA A 385 -23.22 5.94 16.28
C ALA A 385 -23.38 5.43 14.83
N ASP A 386 -24.59 5.47 14.28
CA ASP A 386 -24.86 5.03 12.89
C ASP A 386 -24.14 5.89 11.84
N THR A 387 -23.73 7.11 12.19
CA THR A 387 -23.12 8.07 11.27
C THR A 387 -21.67 8.44 11.59
N ASN A 388 -21.24 8.36 12.87
CA ASN A 388 -19.98 8.96 13.31
C ASN A 388 -19.01 8.01 14.02
N ILE A 389 -19.42 6.86 14.56
CA ILE A 389 -18.48 6.00 15.29
C ILE A 389 -17.72 5.11 14.31
N THR A 390 -16.41 5.26 14.30
CA THR A 390 -15.52 4.47 13.45
C THR A 390 -14.98 3.26 14.20
N PRO A 391 -14.74 2.11 13.52
CA PRO A 391 -14.05 0.97 14.13
C PRO A 391 -12.73 1.34 14.81
N ARG A 392 -12.05 2.39 14.33
CA ARG A 392 -10.82 2.93 14.93
C ARG A 392 -11.06 3.47 16.34
N GLU A 393 -12.12 4.23 16.55
CA GLU A 393 -12.48 4.79 17.86
C GLU A 393 -12.84 3.66 18.82
N VAL A 394 -13.70 2.73 18.38
CA VAL A 394 -14.08 1.55 19.19
C VAL A 394 -12.85 0.73 19.62
N ILE A 395 -11.89 0.50 18.72
CA ILE A 395 -10.65 -0.21 19.06
C ILE A 395 -9.81 0.57 20.08
N ARG A 396 -9.72 1.89 19.94
CA ARG A 396 -8.95 2.75 20.86
C ARG A 396 -9.56 2.71 22.25
N ASP A 397 -10.87 2.94 22.36
CA ASP A 397 -11.62 2.94 23.61
C ASP A 397 -11.53 1.55 24.28
N PHE A 398 -11.54 0.48 23.48
CA PHE A 398 -11.38 -0.87 24.00
C PHE A 398 -9.96 -1.11 24.57
N ILE A 399 -8.90 -0.70 23.88
CA ILE A 399 -7.53 -0.83 24.39
C ILE A 399 -7.35 0.02 25.65
N GLU A 400 -7.96 1.20 25.71
CA GLU A 400 -7.95 2.06 26.88
C GLU A 400 -8.66 1.39 28.08
N LEU A 401 -9.82 0.77 27.87
CA LEU A 401 -10.51 -0.04 28.88
C LEU A 401 -9.62 -1.18 29.40
N LEU A 402 -8.90 -1.87 28.52
CA LEU A 402 -7.96 -2.94 28.89
C LEU A 402 -6.79 -2.41 29.73
N ASP A 403 -6.20 -1.28 29.34
CA ASP A 403 -5.11 -0.64 30.06
C ASP A 403 -5.54 -0.17 31.46
N ILE A 404 -6.73 0.41 31.60
CA ILE A 404 -7.30 0.85 32.88
C ILE A 404 -7.53 -0.35 33.80
N THR A 405 -8.17 -1.40 33.28
CA THR A 405 -8.46 -2.62 34.05
C THR A 405 -7.18 -3.30 34.55
N LEU A 406 -6.11 -3.27 33.75
CA LEU A 406 -4.81 -3.80 34.16
C LEU A 406 -4.16 -2.96 35.28
N GLN A 407 -4.30 -1.63 35.23
CA GLN A 407 -3.72 -0.70 36.21
C GLN A 407 -4.52 -0.62 37.51
N HIS A 408 -5.83 -0.92 37.45
CA HIS A 408 -6.77 -0.85 38.57
C HIS A 408 -7.52 -2.18 38.75
N PRO A 409 -6.87 -3.24 39.27
CA PRO A 409 -7.47 -4.58 39.37
C PRO A 409 -8.72 -4.66 40.26
N ASP A 410 -8.90 -3.69 41.17
CA ASP A 410 -10.02 -3.63 42.10
C ASP A 410 -11.31 -3.11 41.44
N GLN A 411 -11.21 -2.47 40.26
CA GLN A 411 -12.37 -1.99 39.51
C GLN A 411 -12.93 -3.10 38.62
N LYS A 412 -14.24 -3.39 38.76
CA LYS A 412 -14.91 -4.34 37.87
C LYS A 412 -15.19 -3.67 36.52
N ILE A 413 -14.97 -4.41 35.45
CA ILE A 413 -15.23 -3.97 34.07
C ILE A 413 -16.68 -3.54 33.89
N GLY A 414 -17.62 -4.30 34.46
CA GLY A 414 -19.05 -3.94 34.45
C GLY A 414 -19.34 -2.59 35.10
N ASP A 415 -18.57 -2.16 36.11
CA ASP A 415 -18.77 -0.86 36.77
C ASP A 415 -18.25 0.28 35.87
N LEU A 416 -17.13 0.06 35.17
CA LEU A 416 -16.58 1.01 34.20
C LEU A 416 -17.50 1.19 32.98
N LEU A 417 -18.02 0.08 32.43
CA LEU A 417 -18.95 0.10 31.28
C LEU A 417 -20.27 0.82 31.59
N ASN A 418 -20.75 0.73 32.84
CA ASN A 418 -21.98 1.37 33.29
C ASN A 418 -21.77 2.76 33.91
N SER A 419 -20.54 3.26 33.95
CA SER A 419 -20.22 4.58 34.51
C SER A 419 -20.55 5.73 33.53
N ASP A 420 -20.91 6.90 34.07
CA ASP A 420 -21.15 8.11 33.27
C ASP A 420 -19.89 8.59 32.52
N GLU A 421 -18.69 8.16 32.92
CA GLU A 421 -17.43 8.47 32.23
C GLU A 421 -17.36 7.84 30.83
N PHE A 422 -17.93 6.64 30.66
CA PHE A 422 -17.97 5.94 29.37
C PHE A 422 -19.07 6.47 28.42
N SER A 423 -20.01 7.26 28.96
CA SER A 423 -21.14 7.85 28.24
C SER A 423 -20.80 9.17 27.53
N TYR A 424 -19.75 9.89 27.96
CA TYR A 424 -19.57 11.31 27.63
C TYR A 424 -18.25 11.74 26.98
N THR A 425 -17.40 10.83 26.50
CA THR A 425 -16.23 11.23 25.71
C THR A 425 -16.68 11.72 24.33
N LYS A 426 -17.00 13.02 24.21
CA LYS A 426 -17.14 13.69 22.91
C LYS A 426 -15.79 13.62 22.19
N SER A 427 -15.75 12.89 21.08
CA SER A 427 -14.61 12.89 20.17
C SER A 427 -14.40 14.30 19.61
N GLU A 428 -13.35 15.00 20.05
CA GLU A 428 -12.90 16.28 19.45
C GLU A 428 -12.26 16.08 18.06
N ALA A 429 -12.16 14.84 17.56
CA ALA A 429 -11.38 14.49 16.38
C ALA A 429 -12.09 14.70 15.03
N VAL A 430 -13.31 15.23 15.03
CA VAL A 430 -13.97 15.71 13.80
C VAL A 430 -14.42 17.13 14.07
N SER A 431 -13.67 18.10 13.54
CA SER A 431 -14.14 19.47 13.40
C SER A 431 -15.43 19.42 12.57
N ASP A 432 -16.58 19.53 13.23
CA ASP A 432 -17.85 19.95 12.65
C ASP A 432 -17.78 21.44 12.24
N GLU A 433 -16.67 21.86 11.64
CA GLU A 433 -16.65 23.08 10.83
C GLU A 433 -17.35 22.73 9.51
N LYS A 434 -18.69 22.77 9.55
CA LYS A 434 -19.39 23.40 8.44
C LYS A 434 -18.74 24.77 8.27
N GLY A 435 -17.91 24.92 7.25
CA GLY A 435 -17.44 26.22 6.83
C GLY A 435 -18.66 27.06 6.46
N ASP A 436 -19.13 27.87 7.41
CA ASP A 436 -19.89 29.08 7.14
C ASP A 436 -18.93 30.03 6.41
N ASP A 437 -18.80 29.83 5.11
CA ASP A 437 -18.20 30.80 4.20
C ASP A 437 -19.21 31.05 3.07
N TYR A 438 -20.42 31.44 3.48
CA TYR A 438 -21.34 32.22 2.67
C TYR A 438 -21.06 33.70 2.95
N THR A 439 -20.02 34.26 2.33
CA THR A 439 -20.03 35.71 2.08
C THR A 439 -20.99 35.97 0.93
N GLU A 440 -22.24 36.31 1.28
CA GLU A 440 -23.15 37.00 0.39
C GLU A 440 -22.47 38.26 -0.16
N PHE A 441 -22.30 38.33 -1.48
CA PHE A 441 -22.08 39.61 -2.14
C PHE A 441 -23.45 40.19 -2.48
N THR A 442 -23.77 41.32 -1.85
CA THR A 442 -24.87 42.19 -2.23
C THR A 442 -24.59 42.83 -3.60
N ILE A 443 -25.65 42.95 -4.39
CA ILE A 443 -25.76 43.33 -5.82
C ILE A 443 -24.77 44.40 -6.30
#